data_AF-A0A7Y3L2P7-F1
#
_entry.id   AF-A0A7Y3L2P7-F1
#
_cell.length_a   1.000
_cell.length_b   1.000
_cell.length_c   1.000
_cell.angle_alpha   90.00
_cell.angle_beta   90.00
_cell.angle_gamma   90.00
#
_symmetry.space_group_name_H-M   'P 1'
#
loop_
_entity.id
_entity.type
_entity.pdbx_description
1 polymer ?
#
loop_
_entity_poly.entity_id
_entity_poly.type
_entity_poly.pdbx_seq_one_letter_code
_entity_poly.pdbx_strand_id
1 'polypeptide(L)'
;MIALSRRALFCLLVAVPAGAQLRGVDLAASAPVPIEAALGATPLAAPLLATAAAAPLSAALSAPAAPTAALAAPAFSAAAAEATPEKPAAASAAAAVATPTGDDATRARSLNSFWDGFEAPEGVEPVASFAPDVAMGATEDSTLPSFLDLHDRRFAPALSRGLALARSTRVGARALDDAEAALDGGSIPLDVKDLGRNYGEWDYLNGRLRLDRRLFEPGREADLAGTLAHELRHVTQHAQGLPSNALELEIEAHLQDLALLNELGLKSRPHTFSRQLEDALKRGPDAFVALIQAAVPGSPYLGEQSLADIVDQLEQDLDDVAQKTGPRAQKLAAQIESDLERLRSPKGRAAYKAFSARVRAELKRRAA
;
A
#
# COMPACT_ATOMS: atom_id res chain seq x y z
N MET A 1 -41.76 -18.95 13.95
CA MET A 1 -42.81 -17.91 13.95
C MET A 1 -42.51 -16.93 15.08
N ILE A 2 -42.28 -15.67 14.71
CA ILE A 2 -42.20 -14.44 15.54
C ILE A 2 -41.01 -14.34 16.51
N ALA A 3 -40.01 -13.59 16.05
CA ALA A 3 -38.97 -12.95 16.82
C ALA A 3 -39.51 -11.72 17.56
N LEU A 4 -38.93 -11.36 18.70
CA LEU A 4 -39.01 -10.01 19.26
C LEU A 4 -37.64 -9.56 19.78
N SER A 5 -37.12 -8.57 19.06
CA SER A 5 -35.92 -7.78 19.27
C SER A 5 -36.11 -6.79 20.43
N ARG A 6 -35.07 -6.58 21.24
CA ARG A 6 -34.93 -5.39 22.09
C ARG A 6 -33.57 -4.75 21.85
N ARG A 7 -33.56 -3.74 20.98
CA ARG A 7 -32.54 -2.68 20.93
C ARG A 7 -32.82 -1.68 22.05
N ALA A 8 -31.82 -1.39 22.87
CA ALA A 8 -31.82 -0.22 23.75
C ALA A 8 -30.84 0.80 23.16
N LEU A 9 -31.39 1.94 22.75
CA LEU A 9 -30.70 3.13 22.28
C LEU A 9 -30.49 4.04 23.50
N PHE A 10 -29.24 4.35 23.85
CA PHE A 10 -28.92 5.35 24.87
C PHE A 10 -28.45 6.62 24.15
N CYS A 11 -29.28 7.65 24.16
CA CYS A 11 -28.90 9.01 23.77
C CYS A 11 -28.47 9.77 25.03
N LEU A 12 -27.19 10.15 25.12
CA LEU A 12 -26.70 11.05 26.15
C LEU A 12 -26.65 12.47 25.57
N LEU A 13 -27.59 13.31 26.00
CA LEU A 13 -27.55 14.76 25.84
C LEU A 13 -26.54 15.33 26.85
N VAL A 14 -25.52 16.04 26.39
CA VAL A 14 -24.69 16.91 27.23
C VAL A 14 -25.06 18.35 26.95
N ALA A 15 -25.56 19.03 27.99
CA ALA A 15 -25.84 20.44 28.01
C ALA A 15 -24.55 21.25 28.21
N VAL A 16 -24.40 22.32 27.43
CA VAL A 16 -23.36 23.36 27.60
C VAL A 16 -23.93 24.48 28.46
N PRO A 17 -23.26 24.94 29.53
CA PRO A 17 -23.51 26.26 30.07
C PRO A 17 -22.51 27.28 29.52
N ALA A 18 -23.06 28.36 29.01
CA ALA A 18 -22.35 29.58 28.68
C ALA A 18 -22.05 30.42 29.94
N GLY A 19 -20.86 31.03 29.96
CA GLY A 19 -20.64 32.34 30.56
C GLY A 19 -20.29 32.42 32.05
N ALA A 20 -19.02 32.75 32.34
CA ALA A 20 -18.65 33.70 33.40
C ALA A 20 -17.21 34.19 33.18
N GLN A 21 -17.05 35.49 32.90
CA GLN A 21 -15.81 36.22 33.10
C GLN A 21 -15.51 36.30 34.59
N LEU A 22 -14.29 35.96 35.04
CA LEU A 22 -13.71 36.56 36.24
C LEU A 22 -12.18 36.69 36.12
N ARG A 23 -11.74 37.81 36.67
CA ARG A 23 -10.40 38.40 36.74
C ARG A 23 -9.32 37.48 37.33
N GLY A 24 -8.12 37.61 36.76
CA GLY A 24 -6.85 37.94 37.43
C GLY A 24 -6.54 37.28 38.76
N VAL A 25 -5.57 36.35 38.73
CA VAL A 25 -4.70 36.05 39.86
C VAL A 25 -3.28 35.78 39.31
N ASP A 26 -2.34 36.64 39.69
CA ASP A 26 -0.90 36.38 39.65
C ASP A 26 -0.58 35.21 40.59
N LEU A 27 0.13 34.20 40.09
CA LEU A 27 0.85 33.26 40.94
C LEU A 27 2.25 32.99 40.41
N ALA A 28 3.18 33.22 41.32
CA ALA A 28 4.62 33.22 41.17
C ALA A 28 5.21 31.83 40.92
N ALA A 29 6.39 31.88 40.28
CA ALA A 29 7.58 31.06 40.49
C ALA A 29 7.39 29.67 41.13
N SER A 30 7.60 28.63 40.34
CA SER A 30 8.00 27.32 40.85
C SER A 30 9.40 26.98 40.35
N ALA A 31 10.26 26.68 41.32
CA ALA A 31 11.68 26.39 41.21
C ALA A 31 11.97 24.99 40.61
N PRO A 32 13.20 24.74 40.13
CA PRO A 32 13.57 23.48 39.47
C PRO A 32 13.73 22.30 40.43
N VAL A 33 13.33 21.12 39.96
CA VAL A 33 13.57 19.81 40.60
C VAL A 33 15.01 19.35 40.31
N PRO A 34 15.75 18.82 41.29
CA PRO A 34 17.14 18.42 41.12
C PRO A 34 17.33 17.14 40.31
N ILE A 35 18.40 17.14 39.52
CA ILE A 35 19.00 16.02 38.82
C ILE A 35 19.88 15.25 39.82
N GLU A 36 19.55 13.99 40.11
CA GLU A 36 20.50 13.06 40.71
C GLU A 36 21.10 12.14 39.64
N ALA A 37 22.42 12.17 39.60
CA ALA A 37 23.29 11.29 38.84
C ALA A 37 23.37 9.92 39.52
N ALA A 38 23.30 8.85 38.73
CA ALA A 38 23.79 7.54 39.13
C ALA A 38 24.71 7.00 38.02
N LEU A 39 26.01 7.15 38.28
CA LEU A 39 27.10 6.43 37.65
C LEU A 39 26.99 4.94 38.02
N GLY A 40 27.11 4.05 37.04
CA GLY A 40 27.24 2.62 37.26
C GLY A 40 27.76 1.93 36.00
N ALA A 41 28.97 1.38 36.11
CA ALA A 41 29.83 0.97 35.01
C ALA A 41 29.41 -0.33 34.28
N THR A 42 29.84 -0.40 33.02
CA THR A 42 30.07 -1.60 32.16
C THR A 42 31.20 -2.49 32.75
N PRO A 43 31.59 -3.65 32.17
CA PRO A 43 31.13 -4.37 30.96
C PRO A 43 30.84 -5.87 31.20
N LEU A 44 30.20 -6.56 30.24
CA LEU A 44 30.30 -8.02 30.13
C LEU A 44 30.68 -8.44 28.71
N ALA A 45 31.67 -9.30 28.68
CA ALA A 45 32.46 -9.72 27.54
C ALA A 45 31.75 -10.75 26.66
N ALA A 46 32.14 -10.75 25.39
CA ALA A 46 31.88 -11.83 24.44
C ALA A 46 32.58 -13.14 24.86
N PRO A 47 32.09 -14.27 24.33
CA PRO A 47 33.01 -15.24 23.77
C PRO A 47 32.68 -15.58 22.31
N LEU A 48 33.76 -15.61 21.51
CA LEU A 48 33.92 -16.26 20.22
C LEU A 48 34.09 -17.78 20.40
N LEU A 49 33.97 -18.51 19.28
CA LEU A 49 34.23 -19.94 18.99
C LEU A 49 32.98 -20.84 19.03
N ALA A 50 32.75 -21.81 18.14
CA ALA A 50 33.35 -22.19 16.86
C ALA A 50 32.45 -23.28 16.22
N THR A 51 32.42 -23.33 14.88
CA THR A 51 32.35 -24.48 13.94
C THR A 51 31.47 -25.74 14.17
N ALA A 52 31.06 -26.29 13.01
CA ALA A 52 30.65 -27.67 12.69
C ALA A 52 29.13 -27.95 12.83
N ALA A 53 28.45 -28.75 12.01
CA ALA A 53 28.79 -29.52 10.82
C ALA A 53 27.51 -29.73 9.99
N ALA A 54 27.68 -29.94 8.68
CA ALA A 54 26.64 -30.48 7.82
C ALA A 54 26.43 -31.98 8.09
N ALA A 55 25.17 -32.43 8.04
CA ALA A 55 24.84 -33.83 7.75
C ALA A 55 23.47 -33.89 7.03
N PRO A 56 23.33 -34.74 5.99
CA PRO A 56 22.11 -34.89 5.21
C PRO A 56 21.19 -35.95 5.85
N LEU A 57 19.88 -35.77 5.71
CA LEU A 57 18.90 -36.83 5.98
C LEU A 57 18.24 -37.24 4.66
N SER A 58 18.72 -38.35 4.12
CA SER A 58 17.94 -39.24 3.26
C SER A 58 17.04 -40.09 4.15
N ALA A 59 15.74 -40.11 3.88
CA ALA A 59 14.87 -41.22 4.24
C ALA A 59 13.83 -41.38 3.13
N ALA A 60 14.07 -42.38 2.29
CA ALA A 60 13.10 -42.94 1.37
C ALA A 60 12.03 -43.69 2.16
N LEU A 61 10.78 -43.60 1.72
CA LEU A 61 9.75 -44.60 1.99
C LEU A 61 8.88 -44.79 0.74
N SER A 62 8.80 -46.05 0.33
CA SER A 62 8.21 -46.55 -0.90
C SER A 62 6.73 -46.92 -0.73
N ALA A 63 5.99 -46.76 -1.84
CA ALA A 63 4.93 -47.63 -2.39
C ALA A 63 3.55 -47.70 -1.67
N PRO A 64 2.44 -48.14 -2.33
CA PRO A 64 2.36 -48.82 -3.64
C PRO A 64 1.27 -48.35 -4.65
N ALA A 65 1.42 -48.97 -5.83
CA ALA A 65 0.63 -49.08 -7.06
C ALA A 65 -0.90 -48.92 -7.03
N ALA A 66 -1.42 -48.37 -8.15
CA ALA A 66 -2.79 -48.54 -8.62
C ALA A 66 -2.83 -49.53 -9.81
N PRO A 67 -3.83 -50.43 -9.89
CA PRO A 67 -3.96 -51.37 -11.00
C PRO A 67 -4.74 -50.81 -12.21
N THR A 68 -4.39 -51.35 -13.38
CA THR A 68 -4.96 -51.14 -14.71
C THR A 68 -5.91 -52.29 -15.11
N ALA A 69 -6.71 -52.04 -16.15
CA ALA A 69 -7.49 -52.94 -17.04
C ALA A 69 -9.01 -53.03 -16.72
N ALA A 70 -9.88 -52.47 -17.58
CA ALA A 70 -10.46 -53.03 -18.83
C ALA A 70 -11.58 -54.06 -18.50
N LEU A 71 -12.75 -54.16 -19.15
CA LEU A 71 -13.15 -54.04 -20.56
C LEU A 71 -14.69 -54.14 -20.64
N ALA A 72 -15.25 -53.81 -21.82
CA ALA A 72 -16.44 -54.38 -22.48
C ALA A 72 -17.65 -53.44 -22.73
N ALA A 73 -17.98 -53.34 -24.03
CA ALA A 73 -19.17 -52.76 -24.63
C ALA A 73 -20.40 -53.70 -24.51
N PRO A 74 -21.60 -53.25 -24.96
CA PRO A 74 -22.01 -53.67 -26.30
C PRO A 74 -22.64 -52.56 -27.17
N ALA A 75 -22.67 -52.83 -28.47
CA ALA A 75 -23.25 -52.00 -29.53
C ALA A 75 -24.74 -52.30 -29.77
N PHE A 76 -25.49 -51.31 -30.26
CA PHE A 76 -26.63 -51.47 -31.18
C PHE A 76 -26.84 -50.20 -32.03
N SER A 77 -27.56 -50.36 -33.13
CA SER A 77 -27.36 -49.76 -34.45
C SER A 77 -28.31 -48.61 -34.83
N ALA A 78 -27.77 -47.68 -35.62
CA ALA A 78 -28.31 -46.82 -36.70
C ALA A 78 -29.72 -46.19 -36.66
N ALA A 79 -29.76 -44.85 -36.78
CA ALA A 79 -30.62 -44.10 -37.71
C ALA A 79 -30.08 -42.67 -37.93
N ALA A 80 -30.50 -42.07 -39.05
CA ALA A 80 -29.82 -41.02 -39.80
C ALA A 80 -29.97 -39.56 -39.31
N ALA A 81 -29.03 -38.74 -39.79
CA ALA A 81 -29.13 -37.32 -40.15
C ALA A 81 -29.41 -36.27 -39.05
N GLU A 82 -28.37 -35.51 -38.68
CA GLU A 82 -28.29 -34.06 -38.91
C GLU A 82 -26.90 -33.55 -38.53
N ALA A 83 -26.25 -32.85 -39.46
CA ALA A 83 -24.96 -32.21 -39.23
C ALA A 83 -25.11 -31.04 -38.26
N THR A 84 -24.61 -31.20 -37.04
CA THR A 84 -24.40 -30.11 -36.09
C THR A 84 -22.90 -29.80 -36.04
N PRO A 85 -22.49 -28.52 -36.10
CA PRO A 85 -21.10 -28.15 -36.01
C PRO A 85 -20.59 -28.40 -34.59
N GLU A 86 -19.55 -29.24 -34.49
CA GLU A 86 -18.83 -29.53 -33.26
C GLU A 86 -18.28 -28.25 -32.63
N LYS A 87 -18.71 -28.01 -31.40
CA LYS A 87 -18.12 -27.06 -30.45
C LYS A 87 -16.80 -27.67 -29.96
N PRO A 88 -15.62 -27.09 -30.24
CA PRO A 88 -14.41 -27.59 -29.63
C PRO A 88 -14.47 -27.33 -28.12
N ALA A 89 -14.23 -28.40 -27.36
CA ALA A 89 -13.96 -28.33 -25.93
C ALA A 89 -12.73 -27.44 -25.72
N ALA A 90 -12.94 -26.21 -25.25
CA ALA A 90 -11.88 -25.36 -24.77
C ALA A 90 -11.30 -26.02 -23.51
N ALA A 91 -10.19 -26.72 -23.70
CA ALA A 91 -9.31 -27.08 -22.61
C ALA A 91 -9.00 -25.81 -21.82
N SER A 92 -9.26 -25.87 -20.51
CA SER A 92 -8.83 -24.89 -19.53
C SER A 92 -7.30 -24.80 -19.57
N ALA A 93 -6.78 -23.96 -20.47
CA ALA A 93 -5.42 -23.47 -20.38
C ALA A 93 -5.40 -22.54 -19.18
N ALA A 94 -5.02 -23.08 -18.03
CA ALA A 94 -4.43 -22.29 -16.96
C ALA A 94 -3.32 -21.48 -17.63
N ALA A 95 -3.57 -20.19 -17.84
CA ALA A 95 -2.54 -19.26 -18.26
C ALA A 95 -1.52 -19.25 -17.12
N ALA A 96 -0.44 -20.00 -17.32
CA ALA A 96 0.77 -19.87 -16.53
C ALA A 96 1.20 -18.41 -16.70
N VAL A 97 0.84 -17.58 -15.72
CA VAL A 97 1.44 -16.26 -15.54
C VAL A 97 2.93 -16.52 -15.51
N ALA A 98 3.64 -16.04 -16.52
CA ALA A 98 5.07 -16.25 -16.63
C ALA A 98 5.71 -15.74 -15.34
N THR A 99 6.31 -16.68 -14.59
CA THR A 99 7.07 -16.35 -13.40
C THR A 99 8.12 -15.32 -13.81
N PRO A 100 8.20 -14.15 -13.14
CA PRO A 100 9.20 -13.15 -13.48
C PRO A 100 10.58 -13.81 -13.46
N THR A 101 11.37 -13.60 -14.51
CA THR A 101 12.75 -14.07 -14.52
C THR A 101 13.50 -13.42 -13.35
N GLY A 102 14.50 -14.10 -12.78
CA GLY A 102 15.17 -13.67 -11.55
C GLY A 102 15.71 -12.24 -11.55
N ASP A 103 16.00 -11.68 -12.73
CA ASP A 103 16.44 -10.30 -12.91
C ASP A 103 15.29 -9.28 -12.75
N ASP A 104 14.10 -9.59 -13.27
CA ASP A 104 12.90 -8.74 -13.11
C ASP A 104 12.44 -8.72 -11.65
N ALA A 105 12.46 -9.88 -10.99
CA ALA A 105 12.08 -10.04 -9.58
C ALA A 105 13.09 -9.40 -8.60
N THR A 106 14.30 -9.05 -9.02
CA THR A 106 15.30 -8.37 -8.18
C THR A 106 15.24 -6.85 -8.37
N ARG A 107 14.92 -6.38 -9.58
CA ARG A 107 14.72 -4.95 -9.89
C ARG A 107 13.37 -4.39 -9.43
N ALA A 108 12.35 -5.23 -9.33
CA ALA A 108 11.02 -4.86 -8.84
C ALA A 108 10.93 -4.70 -7.30
N ARG A 109 11.96 -5.08 -6.52
CA ARG A 109 11.90 -5.12 -5.03
C ARG A 109 11.89 -3.76 -4.33
N SER A 110 11.63 -2.69 -5.07
CA SER A 110 11.53 -1.35 -4.51
C SER A 110 10.47 -0.54 -5.26
N LEU A 111 9.17 -0.80 -5.01
CA LEU A 111 8.08 0.18 -5.25
C LEU A 111 8.51 1.57 -4.78
N ASN A 112 9.13 1.50 -3.61
CA ASN A 112 9.82 2.41 -2.75
C ASN A 112 10.93 3.27 -3.38
N SER A 113 11.19 3.14 -4.68
CA SER A 113 12.08 4.00 -5.46
C SER A 113 11.41 4.46 -6.74
N PHE A 114 10.10 4.68 -6.68
CA PHE A 114 9.33 5.19 -7.81
C PHE A 114 10.02 6.41 -8.44
N TRP A 115 10.34 7.40 -7.60
CA TRP A 115 10.92 8.65 -8.05
C TRP A 115 12.43 8.58 -8.24
N ASP A 116 13.16 7.82 -7.40
CA ASP A 116 14.62 7.67 -7.48
C ASP A 116 15.08 6.46 -8.28
N GLY A 117 15.92 6.71 -9.28
CA GLY A 117 16.58 5.65 -10.05
C GLY A 117 17.77 5.12 -9.27
N PHE A 118 17.52 4.49 -8.12
CA PHE A 118 18.53 4.08 -7.13
C PHE A 118 19.86 3.66 -7.77
N GLU A 119 20.93 4.32 -7.32
CA GLU A 119 22.33 4.03 -7.68
C GLU A 119 22.61 4.09 -9.19
N ALA A 120 22.49 5.28 -9.79
CA ALA A 120 23.32 5.53 -10.95
C ALA A 120 24.78 5.23 -10.53
N PRO A 121 25.54 4.42 -11.29
CA PRO A 121 26.93 4.13 -10.95
C PRO A 121 27.68 5.44 -10.68
N GLU A 122 28.56 5.45 -9.67
CA GLU A 122 29.39 6.60 -9.32
C GLU A 122 29.92 7.29 -10.60
N GLY A 123 29.51 8.54 -10.82
CA GLY A 123 29.92 9.31 -12.00
C GLY A 123 28.81 9.81 -12.93
N VAL A 124 27.53 9.51 -12.65
CA VAL A 124 26.43 10.23 -13.31
C VAL A 124 26.13 11.50 -12.51
N GLU A 125 26.60 12.64 -13.03
CA GLU A 125 26.30 13.97 -12.51
C GLU A 125 24.79 14.12 -12.22
N PRO A 126 24.39 14.64 -11.05
CA PRO A 126 23.00 15.03 -10.84
C PRO A 126 22.65 16.09 -11.88
N VAL A 127 21.82 15.72 -12.85
CA VAL A 127 21.34 16.67 -13.86
C VAL A 127 20.63 17.79 -13.10
N ALA A 128 21.08 19.02 -13.35
CA ALA A 128 20.73 20.25 -12.67
C ALA A 128 19.34 20.21 -12.01
N SER A 129 19.33 20.53 -10.71
CA SER A 129 18.13 20.88 -9.95
C SER A 129 17.15 21.59 -10.88
N PHE A 130 16.07 20.89 -11.24
CA PHE A 130 14.91 21.53 -11.80
C PHE A 130 14.39 22.39 -10.65
N ALA A 131 14.84 23.63 -10.58
CA ALA A 131 14.05 24.70 -10.00
C ALA A 131 13.01 24.96 -11.09
N PRO A 132 11.81 24.38 -11.00
CA PRO A 132 10.78 24.86 -11.92
C PRO A 132 10.68 26.37 -11.65
N ASP A 133 10.63 27.18 -12.71
CA ASP A 133 10.43 28.63 -12.66
C ASP A 133 9.03 29.00 -12.09
N VAL A 134 8.48 28.14 -11.22
CA VAL A 134 7.47 28.54 -10.26
C VAL A 134 8.20 29.45 -9.30
N ALA A 135 8.08 30.76 -9.55
CA ALA A 135 8.26 31.80 -8.56
C ALA A 135 7.26 31.57 -7.41
N MET A 136 7.47 30.50 -6.65
CA MET A 136 6.90 30.25 -5.35
C MET A 136 7.58 31.26 -4.44
N GLY A 137 7.03 32.47 -4.40
CA GLY A 137 7.32 33.43 -3.35
C GLY A 137 7.08 32.73 -2.03
N ALA A 138 8.17 32.26 -1.40
CA ALA A 138 8.16 31.71 -0.06
C ALA A 138 7.82 32.88 0.87
N THR A 139 6.53 33.15 1.01
CA THR A 139 6.06 33.89 2.17
C THR A 139 6.33 32.97 3.36
N GLU A 140 7.04 33.49 4.36
CA GLU A 140 7.46 32.76 5.56
C GLU A 140 6.28 32.20 6.38
N ASP A 141 5.05 32.50 5.97
CA ASP A 141 3.81 31.95 6.50
C ASP A 141 3.49 30.59 5.83
N SER A 142 4.34 29.60 6.09
CA SER A 142 4.15 28.23 5.59
C SER A 142 3.08 27.50 6.40
N THR A 143 1.81 27.89 6.25
CA THR A 143 0.69 27.20 6.89
C THR A 143 0.49 25.85 6.21
N LEU A 144 0.87 24.77 6.90
CA LEU A 144 0.55 23.41 6.49
C LEU A 144 -0.98 23.20 6.52
N PRO A 145 -1.54 22.37 5.62
CA PRO A 145 -2.94 21.95 5.71
C PRO A 145 -3.24 21.38 7.10
N SER A 146 -4.38 21.75 7.69
CA SER A 146 -4.74 21.36 9.06
C SER A 146 -4.88 19.86 9.26
N PHE A 147 -5.14 19.11 8.19
CA PHE A 147 -5.25 17.65 8.24
C PHE A 147 -3.88 16.94 8.27
N LEU A 148 -2.76 17.65 8.14
CA LEU A 148 -1.41 17.11 8.28
C LEU A 148 -0.74 17.62 9.56
N ASP A 149 -0.60 16.73 10.54
CA ASP A 149 0.07 17.04 11.81
C ASP A 149 1.54 16.62 11.76
N LEU A 150 2.38 17.55 11.26
CA LEU A 150 3.83 17.37 11.22
C LEU A 150 4.43 17.59 12.62
N HIS A 151 4.95 16.52 13.21
CA HIS A 151 5.55 16.56 14.56
C HIS A 151 6.87 17.35 14.60
N ASP A 152 7.74 17.20 13.60
CA ASP A 152 9.02 17.92 13.54
C ASP A 152 8.95 19.08 12.55
N ARG A 153 8.72 20.28 13.10
CA ARG A 153 8.51 21.52 12.34
C ARG A 153 9.72 21.98 11.51
N ARG A 154 10.92 21.41 11.73
CA ARG A 154 12.11 21.71 10.91
C ARG A 154 11.91 21.29 9.44
N PHE A 155 11.05 20.30 9.20
CA PHE A 155 10.72 19.84 7.85
C PHE A 155 9.58 20.62 7.19
N ALA A 156 8.92 21.52 7.91
CA ALA A 156 7.75 22.25 7.40
C ALA A 156 8.04 23.03 6.11
N PRO A 157 9.17 23.76 5.95
CA PRO A 157 9.43 24.50 4.71
C PRO A 157 9.54 23.60 3.48
N ALA A 158 10.21 22.45 3.58
CA ALA A 158 10.33 21.49 2.48
C ALA A 158 8.97 20.82 2.20
N LEU A 159 8.23 20.44 3.24
CA LEU A 159 6.87 19.90 3.10
C LEU A 159 5.94 20.89 2.38
N SER A 160 5.98 22.18 2.75
CA SER A 160 5.17 23.21 2.11
C SER A 160 5.50 23.38 0.62
N ARG A 161 6.77 23.26 0.22
CA ARG A 161 7.15 23.27 -1.21
C ARG A 161 6.64 22.03 -1.95
N GLY A 162 6.80 20.84 -1.37
CA GLY A 162 6.25 19.59 -1.93
C GLY A 162 4.72 19.64 -2.07
N LEU A 163 4.02 20.14 -1.05
CA LEU A 163 2.56 20.36 -1.07
C LEU A 163 2.13 21.34 -2.16
N ALA A 164 2.82 22.47 -2.27
CA ALA A 164 2.50 23.47 -3.29
C ALA A 164 2.73 22.91 -4.70
N LEU A 165 3.81 22.14 -4.89
CA LEU A 165 4.08 21.46 -6.16
C LEU A 165 2.99 20.41 -6.47
N ALA A 166 2.60 19.58 -5.50
CA ALA A 166 1.49 18.64 -5.66
C ALA A 166 0.18 19.37 -6.05
N ARG A 167 -0.17 20.47 -5.37
CA ARG A 167 -1.36 21.30 -5.67
C ARG A 167 -1.31 21.96 -7.03
N SER A 168 -0.13 22.18 -7.60
CA SER A 168 0.01 22.73 -8.96
C SER A 168 -0.43 21.74 -10.05
N THR A 169 -0.52 20.46 -9.72
CA THR A 169 -1.04 19.40 -10.59
C THR A 169 -2.49 19.10 -10.26
N ARG A 170 -3.29 18.72 -11.26
CA ARG A 170 -4.68 18.30 -11.06
C ARG A 170 -4.74 17.01 -10.26
N VAL A 171 -3.81 16.09 -10.51
CA VAL A 171 -3.73 14.80 -9.82
C VAL A 171 -3.36 14.97 -8.35
N GLY A 172 -2.32 15.75 -8.04
CA GLY A 172 -1.87 16.00 -6.67
C GLY A 172 -2.87 16.82 -5.87
N ALA A 173 -3.47 17.86 -6.47
CA ALA A 173 -4.57 18.61 -5.84
C ALA A 173 -5.73 17.68 -5.46
N ARG A 174 -6.16 16.82 -6.39
CA ARG A 174 -7.22 15.84 -6.11
C ARG A 174 -6.85 14.86 -5.00
N ALA A 175 -5.61 14.37 -4.96
CA ALA A 175 -5.18 13.46 -3.90
C ALA A 175 -5.22 14.13 -2.50
N LEU A 176 -4.86 15.40 -2.42
CA LEU A 176 -4.96 16.19 -1.20
C LEU A 176 -6.42 16.42 -0.79
N ASP A 177 -7.26 16.85 -1.72
CA ASP A 177 -8.68 17.12 -1.46
C ASP A 177 -9.44 15.84 -1.07
N ASP A 178 -9.19 14.73 -1.77
CA ASP A 178 -9.78 13.42 -1.48
C ASP A 178 -9.39 12.95 -0.07
N ALA A 179 -8.12 13.15 0.34
CA ALA A 179 -7.64 12.75 1.66
C ALA A 179 -8.17 13.66 2.77
N GLU A 180 -8.23 14.97 2.56
CA GLU A 180 -8.82 15.91 3.51
C GLU A 180 -10.31 15.58 3.75
N ALA A 181 -11.06 15.31 2.68
CA ALA A 181 -12.45 14.91 2.77
C ALA A 181 -12.61 13.55 3.47
N ALA A 182 -11.71 12.59 3.22
CA ALA A 182 -11.72 11.27 3.86
C ALA A 182 -11.49 11.32 5.38
N LEU A 183 -10.84 12.37 5.88
CA LEU A 183 -10.53 12.53 7.30
C LEU A 183 -11.65 13.21 8.10
N ASP A 184 -12.65 13.81 7.44
CA ASP A 184 -13.83 14.44 8.07
C ASP A 184 -13.47 15.40 9.22
N GLY A 185 -12.51 16.30 8.97
CA GLY A 185 -12.00 17.26 9.96
C GLY A 185 -10.95 16.69 10.93
N GLY A 186 -10.62 15.41 10.81
CA GLY A 186 -9.49 14.79 11.49
C GLY A 186 -8.12 15.20 10.92
N SER A 187 -7.07 14.81 11.63
CA SER A 187 -5.68 15.04 11.23
C SER A 187 -4.88 13.73 11.19
N ILE A 188 -3.94 13.63 10.26
CA ILE A 188 -2.99 12.55 10.14
C ILE A 188 -1.65 12.98 10.77
N PRO A 189 -1.15 12.23 11.77
CA PRO A 189 0.24 12.37 12.21
C PRO A 189 1.20 12.07 11.05
N LEU A 190 2.08 13.02 10.75
CA LEU A 190 3.14 12.89 9.76
C LEU A 190 4.50 12.84 10.46
N ASP A 191 5.16 11.69 10.34
CA ASP A 191 6.53 11.49 10.82
C ASP A 191 7.53 11.61 9.67
N VAL A 192 8.67 12.24 9.92
CA VAL A 192 9.85 12.20 9.02
C VAL A 192 10.92 11.31 9.65
N LYS A 193 11.25 10.20 8.99
CA LYS A 193 12.11 9.13 9.54
C LYS A 193 13.07 8.58 8.49
N ASP A 194 14.05 7.80 8.91
CA ASP A 194 14.89 7.04 7.98
C ASP A 194 14.19 5.69 7.73
N LEU A 195 13.60 5.52 6.53
CA LEU A 195 12.79 4.34 6.17
C LEU A 195 13.58 3.31 5.34
N GLY A 196 14.89 3.49 5.25
CA GLY A 196 15.80 2.57 4.59
C GLY A 196 15.58 2.56 3.07
N ARG A 197 14.93 1.53 2.55
CA ARG A 197 14.64 1.46 1.11
C ARG A 197 13.35 2.15 0.73
N ASN A 198 12.45 2.44 1.68
CA ASN A 198 11.17 3.10 1.46
C ASN A 198 11.26 4.63 1.45
N TYR A 199 10.43 5.30 0.65
CA TYR A 199 10.26 6.76 0.65
C TYR A 199 8.99 7.22 1.37
N GLY A 200 7.95 6.41 1.40
CA GLY A 200 6.68 6.74 2.03
C GLY A 200 5.95 5.49 2.51
N GLU A 201 5.27 5.59 3.63
CA GLU A 201 4.29 4.58 4.02
C GLU A 201 3.12 5.21 4.77
N TRP A 202 1.91 4.84 4.34
CA TRP A 202 0.71 4.91 5.16
C TRP A 202 0.62 3.70 6.09
N ASP A 203 0.99 3.89 7.36
CA ASP A 203 0.85 2.85 8.39
C ASP A 203 -0.59 2.80 8.87
N TYR A 204 -1.44 2.10 8.12
CA TYR A 204 -2.87 1.94 8.41
C TYR A 204 -3.14 1.32 9.80
N LEU A 205 -2.23 0.49 10.33
CA LEU A 205 -2.37 -0.10 11.67
C LEU A 205 -2.24 0.94 12.79
N ASN A 206 -1.59 2.07 12.51
CA ASN A 206 -1.36 3.15 13.45
C ASN A 206 -1.91 4.50 12.99
N GLY A 207 -2.61 4.53 11.85
CA GLY A 207 -3.20 5.73 11.26
C GLY A 207 -2.21 6.87 11.09
N ARG A 208 -0.99 6.60 10.62
CA ARG A 208 0.06 7.63 10.47
C ARG A 208 0.77 7.55 9.14
N LEU A 209 1.12 8.72 8.64
CA LEU A 209 1.94 8.88 7.45
C LEU A 209 3.42 8.97 7.88
N ARG A 210 4.28 8.20 7.23
CA ARG A 210 5.73 8.30 7.42
C ARG A 210 6.38 8.60 6.09
N LEU A 211 7.21 9.62 6.06
CA LEU A 211 8.00 9.99 4.88
C LEU A 211 9.49 9.87 5.21
N ASP A 212 10.26 9.41 4.23
CA ASP A 212 11.69 9.25 4.39
C ASP A 212 12.38 10.62 4.41
N ARG A 213 13.35 10.79 5.31
CA ARG A 213 14.08 12.05 5.49
C ARG A 213 14.74 12.54 4.20
N ARG A 214 15.19 11.64 3.32
CA ARG A 214 15.83 12.03 2.06
C ARG A 214 14.89 12.84 1.18
N LEU A 215 13.56 12.67 1.25
CA LEU A 215 12.62 13.47 0.46
C LEU A 215 12.64 14.97 0.80
N PHE A 216 13.20 15.33 1.97
CA PHE A 216 13.26 16.70 2.45
C PHE A 216 14.59 17.39 2.11
N GLU A 217 15.48 16.72 1.38
CA GLU A 217 16.71 17.31 0.86
C GLU A 217 16.41 18.34 -0.25
N PRO A 218 17.21 19.42 -0.38
CA PRO A 218 17.01 20.40 -1.44
C PRO A 218 17.00 19.78 -2.84
N GLY A 219 16.05 20.18 -3.69
CA GLY A 219 15.93 19.69 -5.07
C GLY A 219 15.09 18.41 -5.22
N ARG A 220 14.52 17.90 -4.13
CA ARG A 220 13.68 16.69 -4.11
C ARG A 220 12.19 16.98 -3.97
N GLU A 221 11.77 18.22 -4.22
CA GLU A 221 10.38 18.65 -4.10
C GLU A 221 9.41 17.82 -4.94
N ALA A 222 9.81 17.40 -6.14
CA ALA A 222 9.01 16.55 -7.01
C ALA A 222 8.80 15.14 -6.43
N ASP A 223 9.86 14.54 -5.89
CA ASP A 223 9.81 13.23 -5.25
C ASP A 223 8.92 13.30 -4.01
N LEU A 224 9.07 14.34 -3.19
CA LEU A 224 8.24 14.59 -2.02
C LEU A 224 6.77 14.79 -2.39
N ALA A 225 6.48 15.58 -3.41
CA ALA A 225 5.12 15.83 -3.91
C ALA A 225 4.47 14.52 -4.39
N GLY A 226 5.20 13.74 -5.18
CA GLY A 226 4.76 12.47 -5.72
C GLY A 226 4.52 11.42 -4.63
N THR A 227 5.49 11.18 -3.75
CA THR A 227 5.33 10.25 -2.62
C THR A 227 4.19 10.69 -1.71
N LEU A 228 4.06 11.98 -1.40
CA LEU A 228 2.94 12.45 -0.58
C LEU A 228 1.58 12.18 -1.25
N ALA A 229 1.44 12.47 -2.53
CA ALA A 229 0.20 12.20 -3.27
C ALA A 229 -0.12 10.69 -3.33
N HIS A 230 0.90 9.84 -3.46
CA HIS A 230 0.79 8.39 -3.41
C HIS A 230 0.22 7.92 -2.06
N GLU A 231 0.85 8.31 -0.95
CA GLU A 231 0.39 7.85 0.38
C GLU A 231 -0.98 8.42 0.75
N LEU A 232 -1.32 9.64 0.33
CA LEU A 232 -2.65 10.22 0.52
C LEU A 232 -3.74 9.49 -0.29
N ARG A 233 -3.37 8.85 -1.41
CA ARG A 233 -4.29 7.95 -2.11
C ARG A 233 -4.61 6.75 -1.23
N HIS A 234 -3.64 6.16 -0.53
CA HIS A 234 -3.88 5.06 0.41
C HIS A 234 -4.73 5.46 1.61
N VAL A 235 -4.56 6.67 2.14
CA VAL A 235 -5.47 7.24 3.16
C VAL A 235 -6.92 7.20 2.68
N THR A 236 -7.16 7.73 1.48
CA THR A 236 -8.49 7.78 0.88
C THR A 236 -9.06 6.38 0.66
N GLN A 237 -8.26 5.45 0.11
CA GLN A 237 -8.65 4.07 -0.14
C GLN A 237 -8.99 3.33 1.15
N HIS A 238 -8.24 3.55 2.22
CA HIS A 238 -8.54 2.99 3.53
C HIS A 238 -9.86 3.55 4.09
N ALA A 239 -10.11 4.85 3.98
CA ALA A 239 -11.35 5.46 4.43
C ALA A 239 -12.59 4.93 3.66
N GLN A 240 -12.41 4.48 2.42
CA GLN A 240 -13.45 3.82 1.63
C GLN A 240 -13.77 2.38 2.11
N GLY A 241 -13.00 1.84 3.06
CA GLY A 241 -13.18 0.48 3.57
C GLY A 241 -12.82 -0.60 2.55
N LEU A 242 -11.85 -0.31 1.68
CA LEU A 242 -11.29 -1.31 0.76
C LEU A 242 -10.33 -2.24 1.54
N PRO A 243 -10.20 -3.52 1.14
CA PRO A 243 -9.25 -4.43 1.78
C PRO A 243 -7.83 -3.87 1.72
N SER A 244 -7.15 -3.80 2.87
CA SER A 244 -5.94 -2.98 3.02
C SER A 244 -4.72 -3.50 2.28
N ASN A 245 -4.75 -4.76 1.84
CA ASN A 245 -3.69 -5.42 1.07
C ASN A 245 -4.11 -5.72 -0.39
N ALA A 246 -5.24 -5.20 -0.87
CA ALA A 246 -5.65 -5.47 -2.24
C ALA A 246 -4.68 -4.86 -3.26
N LEU A 247 -4.21 -5.65 -4.23
CA LEU A 247 -3.26 -5.23 -5.25
C LEU A 247 -3.78 -4.04 -6.07
N GLU A 248 -5.11 -3.93 -6.26
CA GLU A 248 -5.71 -2.81 -6.97
C GLU A 248 -5.49 -1.45 -6.29
N LEU A 249 -5.20 -1.41 -4.98
CA LEU A 249 -4.85 -0.17 -4.29
C LEU A 249 -3.54 0.41 -4.85
N GLU A 250 -2.51 -0.45 -4.94
CA GLU A 250 -1.19 -0.12 -5.47
C GLU A 250 -1.24 0.18 -6.97
N ILE A 251 -2.03 -0.57 -7.74
CA ILE A 251 -2.23 -0.29 -9.17
C ILE A 251 -2.80 1.11 -9.36
N GLU A 252 -3.84 1.49 -8.61
CA GLU A 252 -4.40 2.84 -8.70
C GLU A 252 -3.39 3.92 -8.29
N ALA A 253 -2.68 3.71 -7.18
CA ALA A 253 -1.68 4.65 -6.69
C ALA A 253 -0.56 4.87 -7.72
N HIS A 254 -0.03 3.81 -8.34
CA HIS A 254 1.02 3.96 -9.35
C HIS A 254 0.53 4.49 -10.70
N LEU A 255 -0.72 4.26 -11.09
CA LEU A 255 -1.32 4.97 -12.23
C LEU A 255 -1.45 6.47 -11.93
N GLN A 256 -1.75 6.83 -10.68
CA GLN A 256 -1.75 8.21 -10.24
C GLN A 256 -0.35 8.83 -10.35
N ASP A 257 0.68 8.14 -9.87
CA ASP A 257 2.06 8.63 -9.90
C ASP A 257 2.54 8.92 -11.33
N LEU A 258 2.25 8.03 -12.28
CA LEU A 258 2.58 8.25 -13.70
C LEU A 258 1.85 9.47 -14.28
N ALA A 259 0.60 9.73 -13.87
CA ALA A 259 -0.10 10.93 -14.29
C ALA A 259 0.48 12.20 -13.67
N LEU A 260 0.86 12.15 -12.40
CA LEU A 260 1.49 13.27 -11.71
C LEU A 260 2.85 13.61 -12.35
N LEU A 261 3.66 12.60 -12.66
CA LEU A 261 4.93 12.76 -13.35
C LEU A 261 4.74 13.46 -14.70
N ASN A 262 3.73 13.06 -15.47
CA ASN A 262 3.38 13.70 -16.75
C ASN A 262 2.86 15.14 -16.57
N GLU A 263 2.01 15.41 -15.58
CA GLU A 263 1.49 16.75 -15.30
C GLU A 263 2.59 17.72 -14.83
N LEU A 264 3.63 17.22 -14.17
CA LEU A 264 4.83 18.00 -13.83
C LEU A 264 5.80 18.20 -15.01
N GLY A 265 5.53 17.61 -16.18
CA GLY A 265 6.44 17.65 -17.33
C GLY A 265 7.75 16.90 -17.10
N LEU A 266 7.78 16.00 -16.10
CA LEU A 266 8.95 15.19 -15.79
C LEU A 266 8.97 13.93 -16.66
N LYS A 267 10.14 13.32 -16.76
CA LYS A 267 10.33 12.02 -17.43
C LYS A 267 10.81 11.00 -16.41
N SER A 268 10.31 9.78 -16.51
CA SER A 268 10.84 8.68 -15.70
C SER A 268 12.33 8.49 -15.98
N ARG A 269 13.14 8.53 -14.93
CA ARG A 269 14.60 8.35 -15.06
C ARG A 269 14.93 6.89 -15.38
N PRO A 270 16.02 6.60 -16.12
CA PRO A 270 16.48 5.23 -16.29
C PRO A 270 16.65 4.52 -14.94
N HIS A 271 16.40 3.21 -14.91
CA HIS A 271 16.56 2.37 -13.72
C HIS A 271 15.66 2.72 -12.51
N THR A 272 14.68 3.62 -12.67
CA THR A 272 13.61 3.85 -11.68
C THR A 272 12.51 2.82 -11.76
N PHE A 273 11.74 2.69 -10.69
CA PHE A 273 10.49 1.94 -10.74
C PHE A 273 9.43 2.65 -11.61
N SER A 274 9.39 4.00 -11.65
CA SER A 274 8.49 4.72 -12.58
C SER A 274 8.76 4.38 -14.05
N ARG A 275 10.03 4.21 -14.42
CA ARG A 275 10.40 3.79 -15.78
C ARG A 275 9.96 2.37 -16.08
N GLN A 276 10.16 1.45 -15.13
CA GLN A 276 9.69 0.07 -15.26
C GLN A 276 8.17 0.03 -15.43
N LEU A 277 7.44 0.89 -14.72
CA LEU A 277 5.98 1.01 -14.85
C LEU A 277 5.55 1.55 -16.21
N GLU A 278 6.20 2.60 -16.73
CA GLU A 278 5.94 3.08 -18.10
C GLU A 278 6.16 1.96 -19.12
N ASP A 279 7.26 1.21 -19.00
CA ASP A 279 7.61 0.15 -19.94
C ASP A 279 6.70 -1.08 -19.78
N ALA A 280 6.25 -1.39 -18.57
CA ALA A 280 5.23 -2.40 -18.32
C ALA A 280 3.87 -1.97 -18.90
N LEU A 281 3.48 -0.71 -18.73
CA LEU A 281 2.22 -0.17 -19.27
C LEU A 281 2.18 -0.27 -20.80
N LYS A 282 3.30 0.05 -21.48
CA LYS A 282 3.44 -0.11 -22.94
C LYS A 282 3.34 -1.57 -23.41
N ARG A 283 3.74 -2.54 -22.56
CA ARG A 283 3.59 -3.96 -22.86
C ARG A 283 2.17 -4.47 -22.62
N GLY A 284 1.36 -3.74 -21.85
CA GLY A 284 -0.04 -4.00 -21.63
C GLY A 284 -0.43 -4.15 -20.16
N PRO A 285 -1.74 -4.26 -19.85
CA PRO A 285 -2.24 -4.34 -18.47
C PRO A 285 -1.63 -5.47 -17.65
N ASP A 286 -1.49 -6.67 -18.23
CA ASP A 286 -1.00 -7.85 -17.51
C ASP A 286 0.48 -7.69 -17.09
N ALA A 287 1.30 -7.05 -17.93
CA ALA A 287 2.69 -6.77 -17.61
C ALA A 287 2.81 -5.74 -16.46
N PHE A 288 1.91 -4.76 -16.41
CA PHE A 288 1.84 -3.79 -15.32
C PHE A 288 1.44 -4.47 -14.00
N VAL A 289 0.37 -5.27 -14.02
CA VAL A 289 -0.09 -6.04 -12.85
C VAL A 289 1.02 -6.95 -12.33
N ALA A 290 1.69 -7.70 -13.20
CA ALA A 290 2.77 -8.60 -12.82
C ALA A 290 3.94 -7.84 -12.15
N LEU A 291 4.27 -6.64 -12.64
CA LEU A 291 5.31 -5.80 -12.04
C LEU A 291 4.93 -5.34 -10.62
N ILE A 292 3.70 -4.85 -10.43
CA ILE A 292 3.22 -4.45 -9.10
C ILE A 292 3.18 -5.65 -8.15
N GLN A 293 2.66 -6.79 -8.61
CA GLN A 293 2.56 -8.00 -7.79
C GLN A 293 3.93 -8.54 -7.36
N ALA A 294 4.95 -8.41 -8.21
CA ALA A 294 6.33 -8.76 -7.86
C ALA A 294 6.92 -7.85 -6.77
N ALA A 295 6.43 -6.61 -6.70
CA ALA A 295 6.93 -5.59 -5.79
C ALA A 295 6.19 -5.59 -4.43
N VAL A 296 4.92 -6.02 -4.40
CA VAL A 296 4.12 -6.28 -3.18
C VAL A 296 3.63 -7.74 -3.13
N PRO A 297 4.55 -8.71 -2.93
CA PRO A 297 4.19 -10.12 -2.93
C PRO A 297 3.19 -10.45 -1.82
N GLY A 298 2.23 -11.33 -2.13
CA GLY A 298 1.18 -11.74 -1.19
C GLY A 298 -0.06 -10.85 -1.20
N SER A 299 -0.06 -9.73 -1.93
CA SER A 299 -1.25 -8.88 -2.08
C SER A 299 -2.31 -9.59 -2.93
N PRO A 300 -3.54 -9.84 -2.42
CA PRO A 300 -4.61 -10.45 -3.21
C PRO A 300 -4.99 -9.54 -4.39
N TYR A 301 -5.21 -10.14 -5.56
CA TYR A 301 -5.62 -9.43 -6.78
C TYR A 301 -6.92 -10.03 -7.31
N LEU A 302 -8.01 -9.24 -7.31
CA LEU A 302 -9.29 -9.76 -7.78
C LEU A 302 -9.24 -10.09 -9.26
N GLY A 303 -8.66 -9.23 -10.11
CA GLY A 303 -8.44 -9.55 -11.53
C GLY A 303 -9.64 -10.22 -12.22
N GLU A 304 -9.40 -11.41 -12.76
CA GLU A 304 -10.46 -12.35 -13.22
C GLU A 304 -10.75 -13.46 -12.19
N GLN A 305 -10.10 -13.43 -11.02
CA GLN A 305 -10.35 -14.35 -9.91
C GLN A 305 -11.74 -14.12 -9.31
N SER A 306 -12.23 -15.14 -8.60
CA SER A 306 -13.45 -15.00 -7.85
C SER A 306 -13.19 -14.24 -6.56
N LEU A 307 -14.22 -13.56 -6.05
CA LEU A 307 -14.11 -12.94 -4.74
C LEU A 307 -13.95 -13.98 -3.61
N ALA A 308 -14.34 -15.23 -3.85
CA ALA A 308 -14.13 -16.31 -2.90
C ALA A 308 -12.63 -16.57 -2.71
N ASP A 309 -11.86 -16.60 -3.79
CA ASP A 309 -10.40 -16.81 -3.73
C ASP A 309 -9.70 -15.74 -2.87
N ILE A 310 -10.16 -14.49 -2.97
CA ILE A 310 -9.66 -13.37 -2.14
C ILE A 310 -10.01 -13.56 -0.67
N VAL A 311 -11.24 -14.02 -0.38
CA VAL A 311 -11.68 -14.30 0.99
C VAL A 311 -10.87 -15.46 1.59
N ASP A 312 -10.67 -16.54 0.83
CA ASP A 312 -9.91 -17.70 1.26
C ASP A 312 -8.45 -17.32 1.57
N GLN A 313 -7.81 -16.49 0.74
CA GLN A 313 -6.47 -15.97 1.01
C GLN A 313 -6.42 -15.14 2.30
N LEU A 314 -7.40 -14.25 2.53
CA LEU A 314 -7.45 -13.44 3.76
C LEU A 314 -7.72 -14.29 5.01
N GLU A 315 -8.49 -15.37 4.90
CA GLU A 315 -8.67 -16.34 5.98
C GLU A 315 -7.36 -17.06 6.31
N GLN A 316 -6.60 -17.46 5.28
CA GLN A 316 -5.26 -18.03 5.47
C GLN A 316 -4.30 -17.02 6.12
N ASP A 317 -4.29 -15.76 5.66
CA ASP A 317 -3.46 -14.71 6.25
C ASP A 317 -3.83 -14.47 7.73
N LEU A 318 -5.11 -14.57 8.08
CA LEU A 318 -5.58 -14.44 9.46
C LEU A 318 -5.04 -15.59 10.32
N ASP A 319 -5.12 -16.83 9.84
CA ASP A 319 -4.58 -18.02 10.52
C ASP A 319 -3.07 -17.90 10.74
N ASP A 320 -2.33 -17.45 9.72
CA ASP A 320 -0.88 -17.23 9.78
C ASP A 320 -0.51 -16.12 10.78
N VAL A 321 -1.31 -15.06 10.87
CA VAL A 321 -1.11 -13.97 11.84
C VAL A 321 -1.50 -14.38 13.26
N ALA A 322 -2.53 -15.22 13.43
CA ALA A 322 -2.96 -15.74 14.73
C ALA A 322 -1.89 -16.60 15.41
N GLN A 323 -1.00 -17.23 14.64
CA GLN A 323 0.16 -17.97 15.16
C GLN A 323 1.28 -17.05 15.68
N LYS A 324 1.24 -15.75 15.38
CA LYS A 324 2.25 -14.76 15.79
C LYS A 324 1.82 -14.08 17.10
N THR A 325 2.79 -13.75 17.94
CA THR A 325 2.54 -13.07 19.22
C THR A 325 2.92 -11.59 19.15
N GLY A 326 2.22 -10.76 19.94
CA GLY A 326 2.55 -9.36 20.17
C GLY A 326 1.56 -8.34 19.60
N PRO A 327 1.68 -7.06 19.99
CA PRO A 327 0.66 -6.05 19.70
C PRO A 327 0.45 -5.77 18.21
N ARG A 328 1.52 -5.83 17.41
CA ARG A 328 1.43 -5.61 15.96
C ARG A 328 0.65 -6.74 15.27
N ALA A 329 0.88 -8.00 15.67
CA ALA A 329 0.16 -9.15 15.14
C ALA A 329 -1.34 -9.06 15.47
N GLN A 330 -1.68 -8.67 16.70
CA GLN A 330 -3.07 -8.46 17.12
C GLN A 330 -3.78 -7.38 16.29
N LYS A 331 -3.12 -6.24 16.05
CA LYS A 331 -3.67 -5.19 15.19
C LYS A 331 -3.88 -5.66 13.75
N LEU A 332 -2.92 -6.40 13.21
CA LEU A 332 -3.02 -6.95 11.86
C LEU A 332 -4.16 -7.98 11.76
N ALA A 333 -4.30 -8.87 12.73
CA ALA A 333 -5.43 -9.82 12.79
C ALA A 333 -6.78 -9.08 12.81
N ALA A 334 -6.93 -8.08 13.67
CA ALA A 334 -8.16 -7.27 13.75
C ALA A 334 -8.46 -6.54 12.43
N GLN A 335 -7.43 -6.08 11.72
CA GLN A 335 -7.59 -5.48 10.39
C GLN A 335 -8.07 -6.50 9.35
N ILE A 336 -7.45 -7.68 9.30
CA ILE A 336 -7.84 -8.75 8.37
C ILE A 336 -9.28 -9.21 8.66
N GLU A 337 -9.65 -9.37 9.93
CA GLU A 337 -11.02 -9.66 10.35
C GLU A 337 -12.01 -8.59 9.87
N SER A 338 -11.65 -7.31 10.00
CA SER A 338 -12.48 -6.22 9.50
C SER A 338 -12.63 -6.25 7.98
N ASP A 339 -11.57 -6.54 7.23
CA ASP A 339 -11.62 -6.66 5.78
C ASP A 339 -12.48 -7.86 5.34
N LEU A 340 -12.34 -9.01 6.03
CA LEU A 340 -13.21 -10.18 5.84
C LEU A 340 -14.69 -9.84 6.11
N GLU A 341 -15.01 -9.13 7.19
CA GLU A 341 -16.39 -8.71 7.49
C GLU A 341 -16.97 -7.86 6.35
N ARG A 342 -16.20 -6.88 5.86
CA ARG A 342 -16.60 -6.03 4.73
C ARG A 342 -16.86 -6.86 3.49
N LEU A 343 -15.93 -7.76 3.13
CA LEU A 343 -16.02 -8.62 1.95
C LEU A 343 -17.09 -9.71 2.08
N ARG A 344 -17.56 -10.07 3.28
CA ARG A 344 -18.71 -10.97 3.45
C ARG A 344 -20.04 -10.24 3.28
N SER A 345 -20.09 -8.93 3.54
CA SER A 345 -21.30 -8.12 3.39
C SER A 345 -21.66 -7.87 1.90
N PRO A 346 -22.95 -7.88 1.50
CA PRO A 346 -23.34 -7.55 0.12
C PRO A 346 -22.84 -6.17 -0.35
N LYS A 347 -22.88 -5.17 0.55
CA LYS A 347 -22.44 -3.80 0.26
C LYS A 347 -20.94 -3.73 0.01
N GLY A 348 -20.12 -4.31 0.90
CA GLY A 348 -18.67 -4.31 0.75
C GLY A 348 -18.20 -5.10 -0.48
N ARG A 349 -18.84 -6.23 -0.78
CA ARG A 349 -18.58 -6.98 -2.04
C ARG A 349 -18.83 -6.13 -3.28
N ALA A 350 -19.98 -5.45 -3.32
CA ALA A 350 -20.32 -4.60 -4.46
C ALA A 350 -19.33 -3.43 -4.58
N ALA A 351 -18.95 -2.81 -3.46
CA ALA A 351 -17.98 -1.72 -3.43
C ALA A 351 -16.59 -2.17 -3.94
N TYR A 352 -16.05 -3.28 -3.43
CA TYR A 352 -14.74 -3.77 -3.87
C TYR A 352 -14.74 -4.22 -5.34
N LYS A 353 -15.79 -4.89 -5.80
CA LYS A 353 -15.94 -5.25 -7.23
C LYS A 353 -15.99 -4.01 -8.13
N ALA A 354 -16.76 -3.00 -7.74
CA ALA A 354 -16.85 -1.75 -8.50
C ALA A 354 -15.50 -1.01 -8.53
N PHE A 355 -14.80 -0.99 -7.39
CA PHE A 355 -13.46 -0.44 -7.29
C PHE A 355 -12.46 -1.17 -8.21
N SER A 356 -12.36 -2.49 -8.12
CA SER A 356 -11.45 -3.30 -8.95
C SER A 356 -11.79 -3.15 -10.44
N ALA A 357 -13.07 -3.16 -10.82
CA ALA A 357 -13.49 -2.94 -12.20
C ALA A 357 -13.07 -1.55 -12.73
N ARG A 358 -13.21 -0.50 -11.92
CA ARG A 358 -12.77 0.86 -12.26
C ARG A 358 -11.25 0.93 -12.45
N VAL A 359 -10.47 0.35 -11.54
CA VAL A 359 -9.00 0.33 -11.63
C VAL A 359 -8.54 -0.42 -12.88
N ARG A 360 -9.13 -1.58 -13.18
CA ARG A 360 -8.81 -2.34 -14.40
C ARG A 360 -9.20 -1.60 -15.66
N ALA A 361 -10.34 -0.91 -15.67
CA ALA A 361 -10.75 -0.09 -16.81
C ALA A 361 -9.77 1.07 -17.03
N GLU A 362 -9.31 1.72 -15.96
CA GLU A 362 -8.28 2.77 -16.03
C GLU A 362 -6.97 2.25 -16.59
N LEU A 363 -6.50 1.10 -16.08
CA LEU A 363 -5.28 0.47 -16.55
C LEU A 363 -5.35 0.13 -18.04
N LYS A 364 -6.46 -0.48 -18.48
CA LYS A 364 -6.71 -0.79 -19.90
C LYS A 364 -6.72 0.47 -20.76
N ARG A 365 -7.35 1.54 -20.30
CA ARG A 365 -7.41 2.83 -21.02
C ARG A 365 -6.03 3.45 -21.19
N ARG A 366 -5.15 3.32 -20.19
CA ARG A 366 -3.81 3.91 -20.24
C ARG A 366 -2.78 3.08 -20.98
N ALA A 367 -3.04 1.77 -21.14
CA ALA A 367 -2.20 0.87 -21.92
C ALA A 367 -2.53 0.88 -23.42
N ALA A 368 -3.69 1.43 -23.81
CA ALA A 368 -4.11 1.62 -25.20
C ALA A 368 -3.53 2.92 -25.77
#